data_AF-A0A534I6L0-F1
#
_entry.id   AF-A0A534I6L0-F1
#
_cell.length_a   1.000
_cell.length_b   1.000
_cell.length_c   1.000
_cell.angle_alpha   90.00
_cell.angle_beta   90.00
_cell.angle_gamma   90.00
#
_symmetry.space_group_name_H-M   'P 1'
#
loop_
_entity.id
_entity.type
_entity.pdbx_description
1 polymer ?
#
loop_
_entity_poly.entity_id
_entity_poly.type
_entity_poly.pdbx_seq_one_letter_code
_entity_poly.pdbx_strand_id
1 'polypeptide(L)' 'MRRTITGRHSFSGRGALSNPPGRFDLQKLEAVDDGWYLEEAPESIATTLEPERARTVISHNDSPDIPFERSINPYR' A
#
# COMPACT_ATOMS: atom_id res chain seq x y z
N MET A 1 12.67 25.78 -13.37
CA MET A 1 11.85 26.85 -12.73
C MET A 1 11.21 26.27 -11.48
N ARG A 2 11.31 27.00 -10.36
CA ARG A 2 10.87 26.57 -9.03
C ARG A 2 9.34 26.61 -8.97
N ARG A 3 8.69 25.53 -8.51
CA ARG A 3 7.24 25.53 -8.24
C ARG A 3 6.98 25.53 -6.73
N THR A 4 6.37 26.63 -6.31
CA THR A 4 6.03 27.03 -4.96
C THR A 4 5.08 26.06 -4.28
N ILE A 5 5.38 25.74 -3.02
CA ILE A 5 4.53 24.97 -2.10
C ILE A 5 3.38 25.89 -1.67
N THR A 6 2.20 25.75 -2.26
CA THR A 6 0.98 26.35 -1.69
C THR A 6 -0.25 25.53 -2.09
N GLY A 7 -0.75 24.75 -1.13
CA GLY A 7 -1.98 23.98 -1.28
C GLY A 7 -1.94 22.72 -0.42
N ARG A 8 -2.85 22.60 0.55
CA ARG A 8 -3.15 21.34 1.25
C ARG A 8 -3.69 20.35 0.22
N HIS A 9 -2.82 19.65 -0.50
CA HIS A 9 -3.20 18.38 -1.08
C HIS A 9 -3.21 17.37 0.06
N SER A 10 -4.39 17.09 0.60
CA SER A 10 -4.58 15.89 1.41
C SER A 10 -4.37 14.71 0.47
N PHE A 11 -3.18 14.12 0.46
CA PHE A 11 -3.02 12.78 -0.09
C PHE A 11 -3.91 11.87 0.76
N SER A 12 -5.10 11.56 0.26
CA SER A 12 -6.04 10.63 0.90
C SER A 12 -5.60 9.20 0.57
N GLY A 13 -4.39 8.84 1.00
CA GLY A 13 -3.85 7.49 0.95
C GLY A 13 -3.47 7.04 2.35
N ARG A 14 -3.50 5.74 2.62
CA ARG A 14 -3.12 5.15 3.93
C ARG A 14 -1.60 4.94 4.05
N GLY A 15 -0.81 5.72 3.33
CA GLY A 15 0.65 5.60 3.27
C GLY A 15 1.35 6.79 3.89
N ALA A 16 2.67 6.66 4.12
CA ALA A 16 3.49 7.79 4.54
C ALA A 16 3.51 8.86 3.45
N LEU A 17 3.23 10.11 3.82
CA LEU A 17 3.24 11.25 2.89
C LEU A 17 4.63 11.60 2.36
N SER A 18 5.66 11.12 3.03
CA SER A 18 7.06 11.37 2.71
C SER A 18 7.91 10.26 3.27
N ASN A 19 9.02 9.97 2.59
CA ASN A 19 10.06 9.05 3.07
C ASN A 19 11.41 9.80 3.13
N PRO A 20 11.62 10.70 4.12
CA PRO A 20 12.90 11.37 4.27
C PRO A 20 13.98 10.37 4.72
N PRO A 21 15.23 10.51 4.25
CA PRO A 21 16.32 9.63 4.69
C PRO A 21 16.56 9.78 6.19
N GLY A 22 17.01 8.70 6.83
CA GLY A 22 17.40 8.71 8.22
C GLY A 22 18.59 9.63 8.46
N ARG A 23 18.68 10.25 9.65
CA ARG A 23 19.81 11.14 10.01
C ARG A 23 21.19 10.47 9.86
N PHE A 24 21.25 9.15 10.05
CA PHE A 24 22.47 8.36 9.99
C PHE A 24 22.51 7.44 8.76
N ASP A 25 21.66 7.68 7.75
CA ASP A 25 21.78 6.97 6.49
C ASP A 25 23.12 7.29 5.85
N LEU A 26 23.94 6.25 5.71
CA LEU A 26 25.23 6.33 5.01
C LEU A 26 25.06 6.28 3.50
N GLN A 27 23.94 5.73 3.03
CA GLN A 27 23.63 5.52 1.63
C GLN A 27 22.55 6.48 1.17
N LYS A 28 22.72 7.04 -0.02
CA LYS A 28 21.71 7.86 -0.70
C LYS A 28 21.08 7.02 -1.79
N LEU A 29 19.75 6.98 -1.83
CA LEU A 29 19.01 6.37 -2.92
C LEU A 29 18.76 7.42 -4.01
N GLU A 30 18.97 7.01 -5.26
CA GLU A 30 18.63 7.78 -6.44
C GLU A 30 17.77 6.90 -7.34
N ALA A 31 16.68 7.47 -7.87
CA ALA A 31 15.85 6.76 -8.83
C ALA A 31 16.60 6.69 -10.16
N VAL A 32 16.80 5.48 -10.65
CA VAL A 32 17.50 5.21 -11.92
C VAL A 32 16.57 4.39 -12.80
N ASP A 33 16.54 4.73 -14.08
CA ASP A 33 15.86 3.95 -15.11
C ASP A 33 16.68 2.69 -15.41
N ASP A 34 16.09 1.52 -15.21
CA ASP A 34 16.71 0.21 -15.48
C ASP A 34 16.55 -0.24 -16.94
N GLY A 35 15.89 0.58 -17.77
CA GLY A 35 15.64 0.35 -19.18
C GLY A 35 14.52 -0.65 -19.45
N TRP A 36 13.81 -1.10 -18.41
CA TRP A 36 12.71 -2.04 -18.55
C TRP A 36 11.42 -1.29 -18.88
N TYR A 37 10.56 -1.92 -19.68
CA TYR A 37 9.24 -1.37 -19.94
C TYR A 37 8.42 -1.38 -18.65
N LEU A 38 7.95 -0.20 -18.26
CA LEU A 38 7.00 -0.02 -17.18
C LEU A 38 5.67 0.41 -17.77
N GLU A 39 4.60 -0.32 -17.43
CA GLU A 39 3.26 0.17 -17.68
C GLU A 39 3.02 1.45 -16.89
N GLU A 40 2.27 2.37 -17.48
CA GLU A 40 1.90 3.60 -16.80
C GLU A 40 1.08 3.26 -15.55
N ALA A 41 1.63 3.58 -14.39
CA ALA A 41 0.95 3.34 -13.13
C ALA A 41 -0.35 4.15 -13.08
N PRO A 42 -1.48 3.55 -12.66
CA PRO A 42 -2.72 4.28 -12.55
C PRO A 42 -2.57 5.44 -11.54
N GLU A 43 -3.17 6.59 -11.84
CA GLU A 43 -3.12 7.77 -10.96
C GLU A 43 -3.65 7.49 -9.54
N SER A 44 -4.50 6.46 -9.41
CA SER A 44 -4.95 5.93 -8.13
C SER A 44 -5.31 4.45 -8.22
N ILE A 45 -5.09 3.72 -7.12
CA ILE A 45 -5.65 2.38 -6.95
C ILE A 45 -7.03 2.57 -6.31
N ALA A 46 -8.09 2.27 -7.07
CA ALA A 46 -9.44 2.37 -6.56
C ALA A 46 -9.66 1.37 -5.42
N THR A 47 -10.19 1.83 -4.29
CA THR A 47 -10.65 0.92 -3.24
C THR A 47 -11.97 0.30 -3.68
N THR A 48 -12.01 -1.03 -3.79
CA THR A 48 -13.26 -1.77 -4.00
C THR A 48 -13.84 -2.19 -2.65
N LEU A 49 -15.15 -2.04 -2.49
CA LEU A 49 -15.89 -2.54 -1.33
C LEU A 49 -16.86 -3.59 -1.83
N GLU A 50 -16.69 -4.82 -1.36
CA GLU A 50 -17.57 -5.94 -1.67
C GLU A 50 -18.35 -6.34 -0.42
N PRO A 51 -19.70 -6.38 -0.47
CA PRO A 51 -20.49 -6.83 0.67
C PRO A 51 -20.32 -8.34 0.84
N GLU A 52 -19.73 -8.74 1.97
CA GLU A 52 -19.57 -10.15 2.32
C GLU A 52 -20.87 -10.71 2.93
N ARG A 53 -21.36 -11.84 2.39
CA ARG A 53 -22.52 -12.59 2.93
C ARG A 53 -22.04 -13.83 3.67
N ALA A 54 -21.32 -13.64 4.77
CA ALA A 54 -20.80 -14.76 5.53
C ALA A 54 -21.92 -15.46 6.32
N ARG A 55 -21.78 -16.78 6.44
CA ARG A 55 -22.69 -17.65 7.23
C ARG A 55 -22.08 -18.08 8.56
N THR A 56 -20.78 -17.86 8.73
CA THR A 56 -20.00 -18.27 9.90
C THR A 56 -18.90 -17.24 10.17
N VAL A 57 -18.53 -17.11 11.44
CA VAL A 57 -17.41 -16.26 11.90
C VAL A 57 -16.03 -16.87 11.61
N ILE A 58 -15.99 -18.13 11.15
CA ILE A 58 -14.74 -18.86 10.90
C ILE A 58 -14.20 -18.53 9.50
N SER A 59 -12.95 -18.10 9.46
CA SER A 59 -12.18 -17.89 8.22
C SER A 59 -11.19 -19.02 8.01
N HIS A 60 -10.95 -19.37 6.74
CA HIS A 60 -10.00 -20.40 6.35
C HIS A 60 -8.84 -19.74 5.60
N ASN A 61 -7.64 -20.27 5.80
CA ASN A 61 -6.43 -19.82 5.11
C ASN A 61 -5.76 -21.00 4.40
N ASP A 62 -5.32 -20.78 3.17
CA ASP A 62 -4.69 -21.75 2.28
C ASP A 62 -3.21 -21.40 1.97
N SER A 63 -2.66 -20.37 2.62
CA SER A 63 -1.29 -19.95 2.43
C SER A 63 -0.32 -20.90 3.15
N PRO A 64 0.79 -21.31 2.48
CA PRO A 64 1.82 -22.12 3.11
C PRO A 64 2.58 -21.35 4.21
N ASP A 65 2.51 -20.02 4.20
CA ASP A 65 3.26 -19.15 5.11
C ASP A 65 2.52 -18.89 6.43
N ILE A 66 1.25 -19.31 6.53
CA ILE A 66 0.41 -19.07 7.70
C ILE A 66 0.29 -20.37 8.50
N PRO A 67 0.73 -20.40 9.78
CA PRO A 67 0.83 -21.63 10.57
C PRO A 67 -0.52 -22.14 11.10
N PHE A 68 -1.64 -21.61 10.61
CA PHE A 68 -2.98 -22.00 11.03
C PHE A 68 -3.93 -22.03 9.82
N GLU A 69 -4.82 -23.02 9.81
CA GLU A 69 -5.81 -23.15 8.75
C GLU A 69 -7.09 -22.34 9.03
N ARG A 70 -7.37 -22.01 10.31
CA ARG A 70 -8.64 -21.41 10.73
C ARG A 70 -8.45 -20.24 11.70
N SER A 71 -9.22 -19.18 11.50
CA SER A 71 -9.27 -18.02 12.39
C SER A 71 -10.71 -17.51 12.59
N ILE A 72 -10.89 -16.56 13.51
CA ILE A 72 -12.18 -15.91 13.79
C ILE A 72 -12.13 -14.49 13.23
N ASN A 73 -13.09 -14.12 12.38
CA ASN A 73 -13.28 -12.75 11.89
C ASN A 73 -14.59 -12.19 12.47
N PRO A 74 -14.58 -11.32 13.50
CA PRO A 74 -15.78 -10.77 14.12
C PRO A 74 -16.65 -9.89 13.20
N TYR A 75 -16.11 -9.52 12.03
CA TYR A 75 -16.80 -8.69 11.04
C TYR A 75 -17.44 -9.51 9.92
N ARG A 76 -17.31 -10.84 9.97
CA ARG A 76 -18.08 -11.80 9.17
C ARG A 76 -19.40 -12.15 9.83
#